data_AF-A0A9D7WLI1-F1
#
_entry.id   AF-A0A9D7WLI1-F1
#
_cell.length_a   1.000
_cell.length_b   1.000
_cell.length_c   1.000
_cell.angle_alpha   90.00
_cell.angle_beta   90.00
_cell.angle_gamma   90.00
#
_symmetry.space_group_name_H-M   'P 1'
#
loop_
_entity.id
_entity.type
_entity.pdbx_description
1 polymer ?
#
loop_
_entity_poly.entity_id
_entity_poly.type
_entity_poly.pdbx_seq_one_letter_code
_entity_poly.pdbx_strand_id
1 'polypeptide(L)'
;MDIFNNFSELFFSVWSRGIYGIDIFQILIGIGIFFIFLVFRGLISKLIIKKLEIISKRTTNKLDDTFVHAMVGPARFLPIVLGFFIASYYMSFGEEGKLAIDTINRTLITIFIFWLIHQVVEPISYILSGLDKMLTKELIGWIIKSLKILIFILGLAAVLELWGI
;
A
#
# COMPACT_ATOMS: atom_id res chain seq x y z
N MET A 1 -37.32 -34.86 16.15
CA MET A 1 -36.63 -33.57 16.36
C MET A 1 -35.14 -33.66 16.03
N ASP A 2 -34.58 -34.87 15.87
CA ASP A 2 -33.13 -35.07 15.73
C ASP A 2 -32.55 -34.70 14.36
N ILE A 3 -33.33 -34.80 13.28
CA ILE A 3 -32.86 -34.46 11.93
C ILE A 3 -32.66 -32.94 11.78
N PHE A 4 -33.58 -32.14 12.31
CA PHE A 4 -33.46 -30.68 12.28
C PHE A 4 -32.30 -30.19 13.14
N ASN A 5 -32.10 -30.78 14.33
CA ASN A 5 -30.96 -30.45 15.18
C ASN A 5 -29.63 -30.84 14.53
N ASN A 6 -29.53 -32.05 13.96
CA ASN A 6 -28.33 -32.49 13.22
C ASN A 6 -28.05 -31.61 12.01
N PHE A 7 -29.07 -31.21 11.24
CA PHE A 7 -28.90 -30.29 10.13
C PHE A 7 -28.43 -28.91 10.59
N SER A 8 -29.04 -28.35 11.64
CA SER A 8 -28.64 -27.08 12.23
C SER A 8 -27.21 -27.13 12.75
N GLU A 9 -26.80 -28.20 13.45
CA GLU A 9 -25.43 -28.38 13.91
C GLU A 9 -24.45 -28.46 12.74
N LEU A 10 -24.78 -29.21 11.68
CA LEU A 10 -23.92 -29.31 10.51
C LEU A 10 -23.80 -27.95 9.81
N PHE A 11 -24.91 -27.22 9.66
CA PHE A 11 -24.95 -25.88 9.11
C PHE A 11 -24.11 -24.88 9.91
N PHE A 12 -24.28 -24.83 11.24
CA PHE A 12 -23.48 -23.97 12.13
C PHE A 12 -22.01 -24.40 12.17
N SER A 13 -21.72 -25.69 12.03
CA SER A 13 -20.33 -26.20 11.99
C SER A 13 -19.61 -25.75 10.72
N VAL A 14 -20.29 -25.74 9.57
CA VAL A 14 -19.75 -25.21 8.31
C VAL A 14 -19.58 -23.69 8.41
N TRP A 15 -20.50 -23.00 9.07
CA TRP A 15 -20.40 -21.55 9.23
C TRP A 15 -19.26 -21.11 10.17
N SER A 16 -19.02 -21.88 11.24
CA SER A 16 -17.99 -21.60 12.25
C SER A 16 -16.60 -22.14 11.90
N ARG A 17 -16.51 -23.28 11.20
CA ARG A 17 -15.22 -23.81 10.68
C ARG A 17 -14.86 -23.21 9.31
N GLY A 18 -15.86 -22.67 8.60
CA GLY A 18 -15.76 -21.93 7.34
C GLY A 18 -14.84 -22.54 6.28
N ILE A 19 -14.20 -21.67 5.48
CA ILE A 19 -13.33 -22.03 4.36
C ILE A 19 -11.88 -21.72 4.76
N TYR A 20 -10.96 -22.67 4.58
CA TYR A 20 -9.54 -22.54 5.01
C TYR A 20 -9.33 -22.27 6.52
N GLY A 21 -10.28 -22.69 7.36
CA GLY A 21 -10.19 -22.56 8.82
C GLY A 21 -10.58 -21.18 9.38
N ILE A 22 -11.20 -20.32 8.56
CA ILE A 22 -11.68 -18.99 8.96
C ILE A 22 -13.21 -19.01 9.07
N ASP A 23 -13.73 -18.48 10.17
CA ASP A 23 -15.17 -18.26 10.36
C ASP A 23 -15.74 -17.30 9.28
N ILE A 24 -16.88 -17.67 8.68
CA ILE A 24 -17.51 -16.89 7.60
C ILE A 24 -17.87 -15.47 8.06
N PHE A 25 -18.26 -15.27 9.32
CA PHE A 25 -18.50 -13.94 9.89
C PHE A 25 -17.21 -13.10 9.94
N GLN A 26 -16.07 -13.69 10.26
CA GLN A 26 -14.80 -12.96 10.26
C GLN A 26 -14.42 -12.49 8.86
N ILE A 27 -14.63 -13.33 7.85
CA ILE A 27 -14.44 -12.95 6.44
C ILE A 27 -15.35 -11.78 6.08
N LEU A 28 -16.64 -11.85 6.43
CA LEU A 28 -17.61 -10.80 6.12
C LEU A 28 -17.23 -9.46 6.80
N ILE A 29 -16.83 -9.49 8.07
CA ILE A 29 -16.41 -8.29 8.80
C ILE A 29 -15.11 -7.75 8.21
N GLY A 30 -14.12 -8.60 7.92
CA GLY A 30 -12.85 -8.14 7.33
C GLY A 30 -13.04 -7.54 5.93
N ILE A 31 -13.92 -8.10 5.10
CA ILE A 31 -14.34 -7.47 3.84
C ILE A 31 -14.99 -6.11 4.12
N GLY A 32 -15.86 -6.02 5.12
CA GLY A 32 -16.45 -4.75 5.58
C GLY A 32 -15.40 -3.71 5.97
N ILE A 33 -14.40 -4.09 6.77
CA ILE A 33 -13.27 -3.23 7.17
C ILE A 33 -12.52 -2.74 5.93
N PHE A 34 -12.15 -3.65 5.02
CA PHE A 34 -11.44 -3.27 3.80
C PHE A 34 -12.27 -2.30 2.96
N PHE A 35 -13.57 -2.56 2.81
CA PHE A 35 -14.49 -1.71 2.06
C PHE A 35 -14.60 -0.31 2.65
N ILE A 36 -14.63 -0.17 3.98
CA ILE A 36 -14.56 1.13 4.66
C ILE A 36 -13.31 1.88 4.20
N PHE A 37 -12.13 1.26 4.27
CA PHE A 37 -10.90 1.90 3.81
C PHE A 37 -10.91 2.27 2.32
N LEU A 38 -11.52 1.44 1.46
CA LEU A 38 -11.69 1.74 0.05
C LEU A 38 -12.61 2.95 -0.20
N VAL A 39 -13.75 3.04 0.51
CA VAL A 39 -14.67 4.18 0.40
C VAL A 39 -14.02 5.45 0.92
N PHE A 40 -13.38 5.38 2.09
CA PHE A 40 -12.71 6.51 2.73
C PHE A 40 -11.36 6.86 2.08
N ARG A 41 -10.87 6.10 1.09
CA ARG A 41 -9.56 6.33 0.46
C ARG A 41 -9.37 7.77 -0.01
N GLY A 42 -10.42 8.35 -0.60
CA GLY A 42 -10.40 9.71 -1.12
C GLY A 42 -10.32 10.75 0.00
N LEU A 43 -11.03 10.51 1.11
CA LEU A 43 -11.03 11.39 2.27
C LEU A 43 -9.67 11.32 3.00
N ILE A 44 -9.19 10.10 3.29
CA ILE A 44 -7.90 9.89 3.96
C ILE A 44 -6.76 10.48 3.14
N SER A 45 -6.75 10.24 1.82
CA SER A 45 -5.75 10.85 0.93
C SER A 45 -5.78 12.37 0.97
N LYS A 46 -6.97 12.99 0.87
CA LYS A 46 -7.11 14.46 0.98
C LYS A 46 -6.62 14.99 2.32
N LEU A 47 -6.88 14.27 3.43
CA LEU A 47 -6.41 14.66 4.75
C LEU A 47 -4.87 14.61 4.85
N ILE A 48 -4.24 13.55 4.33
CA ILE A 48 -2.79 13.40 4.30
C ILE A 48 -2.16 14.54 3.49
N ILE A 49 -2.66 14.77 2.26
CA ILE A 49 -2.12 15.81 1.37
C ILE A 49 -2.31 17.20 1.98
N LYS A 50 -3.49 17.50 2.52
CA LYS A 50 -3.74 18.79 3.18
C LYS A 50 -2.79 19.02 4.37
N LYS A 51 -2.46 17.98 5.14
CA LYS A 51 -1.45 18.09 6.20
C LYS A 51 -0.07 18.38 5.65
N LEU A 52 0.33 17.69 4.58
CA LEU A 52 1.62 17.94 3.91
C LEU A 52 1.69 19.37 3.34
N GLU A 53 0.62 19.87 2.71
CA GLU A 53 0.51 21.25 2.23
C GLU A 53 0.68 22.28 3.37
N ILE A 54 0.06 22.05 4.53
CA ILE A 54 0.17 22.95 5.68
C ILE A 54 1.62 23.00 6.19
N ILE A 55 2.32 21.87 6.19
CA ILE A 55 3.73 21.78 6.59
C ILE A 55 4.60 22.51 5.55
N SER A 56 4.36 22.25 4.26
CA SER A 56 5.05 22.88 3.13
C SER A 56 4.89 24.40 3.10
N LYS A 57 3.72 24.93 3.48
CA LYS A 57 3.47 26.39 3.53
C LYS A 57 4.26 27.13 4.61
N ARG A 58 4.94 26.42 5.51
CA ARG A 58 5.85 27.04 6.49
C ARG A 58 7.17 27.47 5.85
N THR A 59 7.42 27.06 4.61
CA THR A 59 8.60 27.39 3.80
C THR A 59 8.14 27.92 2.44
N THR A 60 8.89 28.83 1.82
CA THR A 60 8.52 29.44 0.53
C THR A 60 9.20 28.74 -0.66
N ASN A 61 9.54 27.45 -0.53
CA ASN A 61 10.39 26.75 -1.49
C ASN A 61 9.57 25.91 -2.48
N LYS A 62 9.78 26.12 -3.79
CA LYS A 62 9.16 25.35 -4.89
C LYS A 62 9.43 23.85 -4.81
N LEU A 63 10.51 23.46 -4.13
CA LEU A 63 10.84 22.07 -3.83
C LEU A 63 9.75 21.41 -2.98
N ASP A 64 9.29 22.09 -1.93
CA ASP A 64 8.34 21.54 -0.97
C ASP A 64 6.97 21.31 -1.65
N ASP A 65 6.55 22.23 -2.52
CA ASP A 65 5.33 22.08 -3.33
C ASP A 65 5.42 20.87 -4.27
N THR A 66 6.59 20.66 -4.89
CA THR A 66 6.84 19.50 -5.77
C THR A 66 6.80 18.20 -4.99
N PHE A 67 7.35 18.19 -3.77
CA PHE A 67 7.29 17.03 -2.87
C PHE A 67 5.85 16.68 -2.48
N VAL A 68 5.04 17.67 -2.09
CA VAL A 68 3.63 17.48 -1.77
C VAL A 68 2.87 16.90 -2.95
N HIS A 69 3.11 17.42 -4.17
CA HIS A 69 2.49 16.90 -5.39
C HIS A 69 2.88 15.44 -5.66
N ALA A 70 4.16 15.09 -5.49
CA ALA A 70 4.66 13.73 -5.67
C ALA A 70 4.00 12.73 -4.69
N MET A 71 3.59 13.18 -3.50
CA MET A 71 2.93 12.35 -2.48
C MET A 71 1.44 12.08 -2.76
N VAL A 72 0.79 12.77 -3.72
CA VAL A 72 -0.64 12.58 -4.05
C VAL A 72 -0.95 11.15 -4.51
N GLY A 73 -0.03 10.52 -5.25
CA GLY A 73 -0.17 9.11 -5.66
C GLY A 73 -0.11 8.17 -4.44
N PRO A 74 1.03 8.12 -3.72
CA PRO A 74 1.19 7.28 -2.54
C PRO A 74 0.11 7.47 -1.47
N ALA A 75 -0.32 8.71 -1.21
CA ALA A 75 -1.37 9.00 -0.24
C ALA A 75 -2.73 8.38 -0.60
N ARG A 76 -3.00 8.12 -1.89
CA ARG A 76 -4.20 7.40 -2.35
C ARG A 76 -4.07 5.88 -2.23
N PHE A 77 -2.85 5.35 -2.29
CA PHE A 77 -2.58 3.93 -2.15
C PHE A 77 -2.50 3.49 -0.68
N LEU A 78 -2.01 4.35 0.21
CA LEU A 78 -1.85 4.05 1.64
C LEU A 78 -3.14 3.50 2.31
N PRO A 79 -4.35 4.07 2.11
CA PRO A 79 -5.57 3.52 2.69
C PRO A 79 -5.87 2.09 2.23
N ILE A 80 -5.49 1.74 1.00
CA ILE A 80 -5.68 0.40 0.45
C ILE A 80 -4.76 -0.58 1.18
N VAL A 81 -3.48 -0.21 1.34
CA VAL A 81 -2.49 -1.02 2.07
C VAL A 81 -2.91 -1.22 3.53
N LEU A 82 -3.27 -0.13 4.22
CA LEU A 82 -3.73 -0.20 5.61
C LEU A 82 -5.05 -0.97 5.75
N GLY A 83 -5.98 -0.77 4.83
CA GLY A 83 -7.26 -1.46 4.84
C GLY A 83 -7.07 -2.96 4.70
N PHE A 84 -6.23 -3.40 3.75
CA PHE A 84 -5.96 -4.82 3.55
C PHE A 84 -5.22 -5.41 4.75
N PHE A 85 -4.23 -4.70 5.30
CA PHE A 85 -3.50 -5.11 6.50
C PHE A 85 -4.42 -5.29 7.72
N ILE A 86 -5.29 -4.31 8.00
CA ILE A 86 -6.19 -4.37 9.16
C ILE A 86 -7.28 -5.44 8.94
N ALA A 87 -7.84 -5.53 7.73
CA ALA A 87 -8.83 -6.55 7.39
C ALA A 87 -8.27 -7.96 7.54
N SER A 88 -7.04 -8.19 7.05
CA SER A 88 -6.37 -9.47 7.17
C SER A 88 -5.94 -9.79 8.60
N TYR A 89 -5.54 -8.79 9.39
CA TYR A 89 -5.23 -8.99 10.81
C TYR A 89 -6.46 -9.39 11.62
N TYR A 90 -7.65 -8.89 11.26
CA TYR A 90 -8.90 -9.24 11.91
C TYR A 90 -9.35 -10.69 11.61
N MET A 91 -9.07 -11.19 10.41
CA MET A 91 -9.40 -12.56 10.01
C MET A 91 -8.40 -13.55 10.62
N SER A 92 -8.88 -14.55 11.36
CA SER A 92 -8.02 -15.59 11.92
C SER A 92 -7.74 -16.68 10.89
N PHE A 93 -6.74 -16.46 10.02
CA PHE A 93 -6.30 -17.46 9.05
C PHE A 93 -5.68 -18.69 9.72
N GLY A 94 -5.98 -19.89 9.20
CA GLY A 94 -5.19 -21.10 9.48
C GLY A 94 -3.73 -20.95 9.03
N GLU A 95 -2.85 -21.88 9.39
CA GLU A 95 -1.39 -21.74 9.17
C GLU A 95 -1.02 -21.46 7.71
N GLU A 96 -1.58 -22.22 6.76
CA GLU A 96 -1.33 -22.02 5.32
C GLU A 96 -1.84 -20.66 4.83
N GLY A 97 -3.07 -20.28 5.23
CA GLY A 97 -3.66 -19.00 4.86
C GLY A 97 -2.88 -17.81 5.42
N LYS A 98 -2.35 -17.95 6.64
CA LYS A 98 -1.56 -16.91 7.30
C LYS A 98 -0.27 -16.61 6.56
N LEU A 99 0.42 -17.64 6.05
CA LEU A 99 1.61 -17.46 5.21
C LEU A 99 1.29 -16.69 3.94
N ALA A 100 0.25 -17.12 3.20
CA ALA A 100 -0.15 -16.44 1.97
C ALA A 100 -0.52 -14.96 2.20
N ILE A 101 -1.27 -14.69 3.26
CA ILE A 101 -1.70 -13.33 3.62
C ILE A 101 -0.53 -12.46 4.11
N ASP A 102 0.41 -13.02 4.86
CA ASP A 102 1.63 -12.30 5.25
C ASP A 102 2.45 -11.91 4.01
N THR A 103 2.62 -12.82 3.05
CA THR A 103 3.29 -12.54 1.77
C THR A 103 2.57 -11.44 0.97
N ILE A 104 1.24 -11.45 0.93
CA ILE A 104 0.47 -10.39 0.25
C ILE A 104 0.63 -9.05 0.98
N ASN A 105 0.53 -9.01 2.31
CA ASN A 105 0.74 -7.80 3.10
C ASN A 105 2.13 -7.22 2.88
N ARG A 106 3.17 -8.06 2.92
CA ARG A 106 4.55 -7.67 2.62
C ARG A 106 4.67 -7.13 1.20
N THR A 107 4.06 -7.79 0.22
CA THR A 107 4.06 -7.33 -1.18
C THR A 107 3.45 -5.94 -1.32
N LEU A 108 2.28 -5.69 -0.71
CA LEU A 108 1.62 -4.38 -0.74
C LEU A 108 2.48 -3.29 -0.10
N ILE A 109 3.11 -3.60 1.04
CA ILE A 109 4.03 -2.68 1.72
C ILE A 109 5.27 -2.41 0.87
N THR A 110 5.90 -3.44 0.30
CA THR A 110 7.06 -3.31 -0.58
C THR A 110 6.74 -2.44 -1.79
N ILE A 111 5.63 -2.71 -2.48
CA ILE A 111 5.16 -1.88 -3.61
C ILE A 111 4.96 -0.43 -3.16
N PHE A 112 4.35 -0.21 -1.99
CA PHE A 112 4.15 1.14 -1.46
C PHE A 112 5.48 1.87 -1.18
N ILE A 113 6.46 1.20 -0.58
CA ILE A 113 7.78 1.76 -0.29
C ILE A 113 8.51 2.12 -1.58
N PHE A 114 8.60 1.19 -2.54
CA PHE A 114 9.26 1.45 -3.81
C PHE A 114 8.55 2.55 -4.61
N TRP A 115 7.23 2.61 -4.55
CA TRP A 115 6.47 3.71 -5.15
C TRP A 115 6.79 5.04 -4.47
N LEU A 116 6.83 5.11 -3.14
CA LEU A 116 7.24 6.31 -2.40
C LEU A 116 8.62 6.78 -2.84
N ILE A 117 9.61 5.89 -2.87
CA ILE A 117 10.97 6.21 -3.30
C ILE A 117 10.98 6.71 -4.75
N HIS A 118 10.26 6.04 -5.64
CA HIS A 118 10.12 6.45 -7.04
C HIS A 118 9.56 7.87 -7.18
N GLN A 119 8.58 8.26 -6.35
CA GLN A 119 8.00 9.61 -6.38
C GLN A 119 8.97 10.67 -5.87
N VAL A 120 9.79 10.36 -4.86
CA VAL A 120 10.78 11.30 -4.31
C VAL A 120 11.88 11.66 -5.31
N VAL A 121 12.13 10.82 -6.33
CA VAL A 121 13.09 11.12 -7.40
C VAL A 121 12.71 12.38 -8.19
N GLU A 122 11.42 12.68 -8.34
CA GLU A 122 10.98 13.90 -9.07
C GLU A 122 11.41 15.19 -8.38
N PRO A 123 11.08 15.43 -7.09
CA PRO A 123 11.60 16.57 -6.34
C PRO A 123 13.13 16.67 -6.35
N ILE A 124 13.84 15.53 -6.33
CA ILE A 124 15.31 15.51 -6.37
C ILE A 124 15.85 16.10 -7.68
N SER A 125 15.15 15.90 -8.81
CA SER A 125 15.55 16.49 -10.09
C SER A 125 15.61 18.01 -10.04
N TYR A 126 14.69 18.65 -9.28
CA TYR A 126 14.67 20.09 -9.09
C TYR A 126 15.90 20.58 -8.30
N ILE A 127 16.29 19.85 -7.25
CA ILE A 127 17.52 20.15 -6.49
C ILE A 127 18.75 20.05 -7.39
N LEU A 128 18.85 18.98 -8.18
CA LEU A 128 19.98 18.76 -9.08
C LEU A 128 20.09 19.83 -10.16
N SER A 129 18.96 20.36 -10.65
CA SER A 129 18.94 21.49 -11.59
C SER A 129 19.49 22.78 -11.00
N GLY A 130 19.48 22.95 -9.67
CA GLY A 130 20.16 24.06 -9.00
C GLY A 130 21.69 23.98 -9.08
N LEU A 131 22.25 22.83 -9.45
CA LEU A 131 23.69 22.58 -9.60
C LEU A 131 24.16 22.79 -11.06
N ASP A 132 23.49 23.64 -11.84
CA ASP A 132 23.78 23.96 -13.25
C ASP A 132 25.26 24.32 -13.53
N LYS A 133 26.04 24.70 -12.50
CA LYS A 133 27.49 24.95 -12.62
C LYS A 133 28.35 23.68 -12.64
N MET A 134 27.82 22.55 -12.19
CA MET A 134 28.54 21.26 -12.07
C MET A 134 27.95 20.16 -12.96
N LEU A 135 26.66 20.23 -13.29
CA LEU A 135 25.96 19.21 -14.07
C LEU A 135 25.18 19.86 -15.22
N THR A 136 25.33 19.33 -16.43
CA THR A 136 24.50 19.76 -17.57
C THR A 136 23.07 19.26 -17.40
N LYS A 137 22.09 20.00 -17.94
CA LYS A 137 20.67 19.61 -17.91
C LYS A 137 20.42 18.24 -18.51
N GLU A 138 21.17 17.89 -19.56
CA GLU A 138 21.14 16.56 -20.18
C GLU A 138 21.58 15.47 -19.20
N LEU A 139 22.71 15.67 -18.49
CA LEU A 139 23.22 14.70 -17.51
C LEU A 139 22.24 14.49 -16.36
N ILE A 140 21.60 15.56 -15.87
CA ILE A 140 20.56 15.48 -14.83
C ILE A 140 19.38 14.63 -15.33
N GLY A 141 18.91 14.87 -16.56
CA GLY A 141 17.84 14.08 -17.18
C GLY A 141 18.19 12.60 -17.27
N TRP A 142 19.43 12.27 -17.68
CA TRP A 142 19.93 10.90 -17.72
C TRP A 142 19.99 10.26 -16.33
N ILE A 143 20.52 10.95 -15.32
CA ILE A 143 20.60 10.44 -13.93
C ILE A 143 19.21 10.10 -13.41
N ILE A 144 18.26 11.02 -13.55
CA ILE A 144 16.89 10.85 -13.05
C ILE A 144 16.17 9.70 -13.75
N LYS A 145 16.33 9.59 -15.07
CA LYS A 145 15.72 8.50 -15.85
C LYS A 145 16.29 7.14 -15.44
N SER A 146 17.61 7.04 -15.30
CA SER A 146 18.28 5.82 -14.86
C SER A 146 17.88 5.43 -13.45
N LEU A 147 17.77 6.39 -12.53
CA LEU A 147 17.36 6.13 -11.14
C LEU A 147 15.93 5.60 -11.06
N LYS A 148 14.99 6.19 -11.82
CA LYS A 148 13.60 5.71 -11.90
C LYS A 148 13.54 4.26 -12.41
N ILE A 149 14.28 3.93 -13.46
CA ILE A 149 14.36 2.56 -14.01
C ILE A 149 14.95 1.60 -12.97
N LEU A 150 16.03 1.99 -12.30
CA LEU A 150 16.66 1.17 -11.27
C LEU A 150 15.70 0.86 -10.12
N ILE A 151 15.02 1.88 -9.58
CA ILE A 151 14.03 1.71 -8.50
C ILE A 151 12.91 0.78 -8.94
N PHE A 152 12.44 0.90 -10.19
CA PHE A 152 11.41 0.02 -10.72
C PHE A 152 11.86 -1.45 -10.79
N ILE A 153 13.06 -1.71 -11.33
CA ILE A 153 13.62 -3.07 -11.42
C ILE A 153 13.83 -3.65 -10.02
N LEU A 154 14.41 -2.88 -9.10
CA LEU A 154 14.61 -3.32 -7.72
C LEU A 154 13.29 -3.60 -7.00
N GLY A 155 12.27 -2.79 -7.24
CA GLY A 155 10.93 -3.01 -6.70
C GLY A 155 10.30 -4.29 -7.21
N LEU A 156 10.42 -4.56 -8.51
CA LEU A 156 9.96 -5.83 -9.09
C LEU A 156 10.74 -7.03 -8.54
N ALA A 157 12.07 -6.93 -8.46
CA ALA A 157 12.93 -7.99 -7.92
C ALA A 157 12.57 -8.30 -6.45
N ALA A 158 12.40 -7.27 -5.61
CA ALA A 158 12.01 -7.44 -4.22
C ALA A 158 10.62 -8.07 -4.07
N VAL A 159 9.68 -7.75 -4.97
CA VAL A 159 8.38 -8.44 -4.99
C VAL A 159 8.57 -9.90 -5.37
N LEU A 160 9.30 -10.21 -6.46
CA LEU A 160 9.53 -11.60 -6.88
C LEU A 160 10.21 -12.44 -5.79
N GLU A 161 11.19 -11.86 -5.10
CA GLU A 161 11.88 -12.50 -3.98
C GLU A 161 10.91 -12.88 -2.84
N LEU A 162 9.93 -12.01 -2.52
CA LEU A 162 8.90 -12.33 -1.52
C LEU A 162 8.01 -13.52 -1.93
N TRP A 163 7.84 -13.75 -3.23
CA TRP A 163 7.09 -14.89 -3.77
C TRP A 163 7.99 -16.12 -4.03
N GLY A 164 9.30 -16.01 -3.86
CA GLY A 164 10.26 -17.10 -4.07
C GLY A 164 10.47 -17.49 -5.54
N ILE A 165 10.25 -16.54 -6.46
CA ILE A 165 10.43 -16.72 -7.92
C ILE A 165 11.80 -16.21 -8.35
#